data_AF-A0A0D0CJ69-F1
#
_entry.id   AF-A0A0D0CJ69-F1
#
_cell.length_a   1.000
_cell.length_b   1.000
_cell.length_c   1.000
_cell.angle_alpha   90.00
_cell.angle_beta   90.00
_cell.angle_gamma   90.00
#
_symmetry.space_group_name_H-M   'P 1'
#
loop_
_entity.id
_entity.type
_entity.pdbx_description
1 polymer ?
#
loop_
_entity_poly.entity_id
_entity_poly.type
_entity_poly.pdbx_seq_one_letter_code
_entity_poly.pdbx_strand_id
1 'polypeptide(L)' 'ISVVHSAVAMFYAPSDPSGVNGMQCKIIRSTPSWRHGPAHRDCVFVNLASTTAGMHGMSIARVLLFLTFDHD' A
#
# COMPACT_ATOMS: atom_id res chain seq x y z
N ILE A 1 14.41 -13.75 4.73
CA ILE A 1 13.56 -13.08 3.73
C ILE A 1 12.39 -14.00 3.42
N SER A 2 11.16 -13.55 3.68
CA SER A 2 9.95 -14.33 3.39
C SER A 2 8.97 -13.52 2.55
N VAL A 3 8.12 -14.21 1.80
CA VAL A 3 7.08 -13.58 0.97
C VAL A 3 5.78 -13.48 1.76
N VAL A 4 5.19 -12.29 1.77
CA VAL A 4 3.84 -12.07 2.29
C VAL A 4 2.94 -11.50 1.19
N HIS A 5 1.63 -11.71 1.35
CA HIS A 5 0.65 -11.42 0.30
C HIS A 5 -0.13 -10.13 0.54
N SER A 6 0.13 -9.47 1.67
CA SER A 6 -0.47 -8.20 2.02
C SER A 6 0.40 -7.45 3.02
N ALA A 7 0.28 -6.14 3.02
CA ALA A 7 0.82 -5.26 4.04
C ALA A 7 -0.28 -4.36 4.60
N VAL A 8 -0.15 -3.95 5.86
CA VAL A 8 -1.06 -3.01 6.50
C VAL A 8 -0.37 -1.65 6.57
N ALA A 9 -1.05 -0.61 6.11
CA ALA A 9 -0.63 0.78 6.22
C ALA A 9 -1.56 1.51 7.20
N MET A 10 -0.99 1.98 8.30
CA MET A 10 -1.67 2.85 9.25
C MET A 10 -1.20 4.28 9.02
N PHE A 11 -2.13 5.22 8.87
CA PHE A 11 -1.79 6.63 8.66
C PHE A 11 -2.89 7.54 9.20
N TYR A 12 -2.51 8.80 9.45
CA TYR A 12 -3.42 9.82 9.91
C TYR A 12 -3.91 10.68 8.74
N ALA A 13 -5.23 10.77 8.55
CA ALA A 13 -5.88 11.58 7.52
C ALA A 13 -6.94 12.47 8.18
N PRO A 14 -6.58 13.65 8.71
CA PRO A 14 -7.49 14.52 9.45
C PRO A 14 -8.66 15.05 8.62
N SER A 15 -8.51 15.07 7.29
CA SER A 15 -9.57 15.44 6.36
C SER A 15 -10.59 14.33 6.09
N ASP A 16 -10.28 13.09 6.45
CA ASP A 16 -11.18 11.94 6.28
C ASP A 16 -11.89 11.68 7.62
N PRO A 17 -13.23 11.91 7.71
CA PRO A 17 -13.97 11.77 8.96
C PRO A 17 -14.15 10.30 9.39
N SER A 18 -13.68 9.34 8.60
CA SER A 18 -13.74 7.94 8.98
C SER A 18 -12.64 7.58 10.00
N GLY A 19 -12.97 6.76 10.99
CA GLY A 19 -12.05 6.34 12.07
C GLY A 19 -12.03 7.26 13.31
N VAL A 20 -11.45 6.76 14.40
CA VAL A 20 -11.30 7.55 15.64
C VAL A 20 -10.26 8.64 15.40
N ASN A 21 -10.70 9.90 15.51
CA ASN A 21 -9.88 11.12 15.33
C ASN A 21 -9.21 11.28 13.95
N GLY A 22 -9.59 10.53 12.90
CA GLY A 22 -8.96 10.58 11.58
C GLY A 22 -7.81 9.57 11.37
N MET A 23 -7.66 8.59 12.27
CA MET A 23 -6.74 7.46 12.09
C MET A 23 -7.31 6.44 11.09
N GLN A 24 -6.49 6.03 10.13
CA GLN A 24 -6.85 5.13 9.04
C GLN A 24 -5.98 3.87 9.07
N CYS A 25 -6.59 2.75 8.68
CA CYS A 25 -5.91 1.47 8.47
C CYS A 25 -6.33 0.92 7.12
N LYS A 26 -5.38 0.75 6.21
CA LYS A 26 -5.61 0.20 4.87
C LYS A 26 -4.77 -1.06 4.66
N ILE A 27 -5.39 -2.08 4.09
CA ILE A 27 -4.71 -3.32 3.70
C ILE A 27 -4.40 -3.24 2.21
N ILE A 28 -3.13 -3.35 1.86
CA ILE A 28 -2.65 -3.42 0.48
C ILE A 28 -2.36 -4.88 0.16
N ARG A 29 -2.88 -5.40 -0.95
CA ARG A 29 -2.82 -6.81 -1.33
C ARG A 29 -2.00 -7.04 -2.59
N SER A 30 -1.29 -8.16 -2.60
CA SER A 30 -0.60 -8.73 -3.75
C SER A 30 -0.77 -10.25 -3.72
N THR A 31 -2.03 -10.69 -3.81
CA THR A 31 -2.41 -12.10 -3.70
C THR A 31 -2.29 -12.80 -5.06
N PRO A 32 -1.52 -13.89 -5.18
CA PRO A 32 -1.28 -14.58 -6.46
C PRO A 32 -2.53 -15.27 -7.03
N SER A 33 -3.49 -15.66 -6.19
CA SER A 33 -4.82 -16.10 -6.60
C SER A 33 -5.86 -15.59 -5.62
N TRP A 34 -6.90 -14.93 -6.13
CA TRP A 34 -7.99 -14.41 -5.32
C TRP A 34 -9.30 -15.12 -5.65
N ARG A 35 -9.96 -15.71 -4.65
CA ARG A 35 -11.22 -16.47 -4.80
C ARG A 35 -11.16 -17.55 -5.88
N HIS A 36 -10.08 -18.34 -5.90
CA HIS A 36 -9.79 -19.34 -6.94
C HIS A 36 -9.67 -18.77 -8.37
N GLY A 37 -9.45 -17.46 -8.48
CA GLY A 37 -9.30 -16.74 -9.73
C GLY A 37 -7.89 -16.19 -9.94
N PRO A 38 -7.76 -15.21 -10.85
CA PRO A 38 -6.49 -14.54 -11.16
C PRO A 38 -5.86 -13.83 -9.96
N ALA A 39 -4.61 -13.40 -10.13
CA ALA A 39 -3.91 -12.60 -9.14
C ALA A 39 -4.64 -11.27 -8.87
N HIS A 40 -4.72 -10.89 -7.61
CA HIS A 40 -5.23 -9.60 -7.15
C HIS A 40 -4.05 -8.76 -6.65
N ARG A 41 -3.66 -7.77 -7.46
CA ARG A 41 -2.53 -6.87 -7.21
C ARG A 41 -3.04 -5.45 -7.12
N ASP A 42 -2.91 -4.85 -5.94
CA ASP A 42 -3.36 -3.49 -5.70
C ASP A 42 -2.44 -2.48 -6.40
N CYS A 43 -3.03 -1.35 -6.81
CA CYS A 43 -2.29 -0.19 -7.32
C CYS A 43 -2.03 0.78 -6.17
N VAL A 44 -0.84 1.39 -6.17
CA VAL A 44 -0.39 2.36 -5.17
C VAL A 44 0.21 3.57 -5.85
N PHE A 45 0.18 4.72 -5.18
CA PHE A 45 0.98 5.87 -5.58
C PHE A 45 2.37 5.76 -4.97
N VAL A 46 3.39 6.01 -5.78
CA VAL A 46 4.80 6.01 -5.38
C VAL A 46 5.36 7.40 -5.64
N ASN A 47 5.94 8.00 -4.61
CA ASN A 47 6.64 9.27 -4.75
C ASN A 47 7.99 9.03 -5.46
N LEU A 48 8.11 9.52 -6.70
CA LEU A 48 9.34 9.41 -7.50
C LEU A 48 10.09 10.75 -7.58
N ALA A 49 9.45 11.87 -7.23
CA ALA A 49 10.03 13.20 -7.27
C ALA A 49 9.57 14.00 -6.03
N SER A 50 10.40 14.00 -5.00
CA SER A 50 10.13 14.69 -3.72
C SER A 50 10.07 16.21 -3.83
N THR A 51 10.52 16.78 -4.94
CA THR A 51 10.54 18.22 -5.20
C THR A 51 9.22 18.76 -5.76
N THR A 52 8.34 17.88 -6.26
CA THR A 52 7.08 18.27 -6.89
C THR A 52 5.91 18.06 -5.92
N ALA A 53 5.09 19.08 -5.73
CA ALA A 53 4.01 19.03 -4.75
C ALA A 53 2.89 18.07 -5.14
N GLY A 54 2.36 17.34 -4.14
CA GLY A 54 1.15 16.53 -4.27
C GLY A 54 1.26 15.39 -5.29
N MET A 55 0.17 15.15 -6.01
CA MET A 55 0.06 14.05 -6.99
C MET A 55 0.98 14.21 -8.20
N HIS A 56 1.45 15.42 -8.51
CA HIS A 56 2.34 15.65 -9.65
C HIS A 56 3.74 15.05 -9.47
N GLY A 57 4.17 14.78 -8.24
CA GLY A 57 5.43 14.07 -7.94
C GLY A 57 5.27 12.54 -7.83
N MET A 58 4.05 12.03 -8.01
CA MET A 58 3.73 10.63 -7.78
C MET A 58 3.42 9.88 -9.08
N SER A 59 3.86 8.64 -9.15
CA SER A 59 3.49 7.70 -10.21
C SER A 59 2.58 6.61 -9.67
N ILE A 60 1.76 6.04 -10.54
CA ILE A 60 0.95 4.87 -10.22
C ILE A 60 1.81 3.62 -10.46
N ALA A 61 1.90 2.76 -9.45
CA ALA A 61 2.57 1.47 -9.53
C ALA A 61 1.62 0.34 -9.16
N ARG A 62 1.89 -0.87 -9.66
CA ARG A 62 1.19 -2.09 -9.26
C ARG A 62 2.09 -2.88 -8.31
N VAL A 63 1.59 -3.25 -7.15
CA VAL A 63 2.34 -4.06 -6.20
C VAL A 63 2.45 -5.49 -6.73
N LEU A 64 3.68 -5.99 -6.89
CA LEU A 64 3.94 -7.33 -7.41
C LEU A 64 4.16 -8.35 -6.29
N LEU A 65 4.77 -7.92 -5.18
CA LEU A 65 5.18 -8.77 -4.08
C LEU A 65 5.45 -7.92 -2.83
N PHE A 66 5.24 -8.51 -1.65
CA PHE A 66 5.77 -7.97 -0.40
C PHE A 66 6.83 -8.92 0.16
N LEU A 67 7.93 -8.34 0.62
CA LEU A 67 9.04 -9.06 1.23
C LEU A 67 9.17 -8.62 2.69
N THR A 68 9.31 -9.59 3.58
CA THR A 68 9.64 -9.35 4.99
C THR A 68 11.09 -9.80 5.26
N PHE A 69 11.76 -9.01 6.09
CA PHE A 69 13.15 -9.18 6.48
C PHE A 69 13.20 -9.19 8.00
N ASP A 70 13.95 -10.13 8.56
CA ASP A 70 14.32 -10.11 9.97
C ASP A 70 15.65 -9.34 10.08
N HIS A 71 15.74 -8.44 11.04
CA HIS A 71 16.96 -7.70 11.36
C HIS A 71 17.37 -8.07 12.80
N ASP A 72 18.65 -8.42 12.99
CA ASP A 72 19.27 -8.55 14.31
C ASP A 72 19.52 -7.17 14.96
#